data_AF-A0A5S3VX43-F1
#
_entry.id   AF-A0A5S3VX43-F1
#
_cell.length_a   1.000
_cell.length_b   1.000
_cell.length_c   1.000
_cell.angle_alpha   90.00
_cell.angle_beta   90.00
_cell.angle_gamma   90.00
#
_symmetry.space_group_name_H-M   'P 1'
#
loop_
_entity.id
_entity.type
_entity.pdbx_description
1 polymer ?
#
loop_
_entity_poly.entity_id
_entity_poly.type
_entity_poly.pdbx_seq_one_letter_code
_entity_poly.pdbx_strand_id
1 'polypeptide(L)'
;MKTILTIFVLIFSILIVDCNENTKPKEQYIDNDRPGDTATVYFDALYNQHNLQKASDFATPKLARIMKSYGTAKQFARSLINLQYDEVVIEIDMSNSSLREQYGNQAKINIVFTGYFNGKKIDDFRSIEMLKIKGKWYVDKIIADPYGR
;
A
#
# COMPACT_ATOMS: atom_id res chain seq x y z
N MET A 1 -37.05 -46.43 -10.93
CA MET A 1 -36.32 -45.46 -11.78
C MET A 1 -36.63 -43.98 -11.47
N LYS A 2 -37.66 -43.64 -10.68
CA LYS A 2 -37.97 -42.22 -10.35
C LYS A 2 -37.24 -41.68 -9.11
N THR A 3 -36.80 -42.55 -8.19
CA THR A 3 -36.12 -42.17 -6.95
C THR A 3 -34.62 -41.89 -7.09
N ILE A 4 -33.98 -42.44 -8.14
CA ILE A 4 -32.56 -42.20 -8.45
C ILE A 4 -32.37 -40.85 -9.14
N LEU A 5 -33.37 -40.42 -9.93
CA LEU A 5 -33.37 -39.12 -10.60
C LEU A 5 -33.46 -37.95 -9.60
N THR A 6 -34.19 -38.13 -8.50
CA THR A 6 -34.36 -37.09 -7.46
C THR A 6 -33.11 -36.86 -6.62
N ILE A 7 -32.28 -37.89 -6.40
CA ILE A 7 -31.01 -37.77 -5.66
C ILE A 7 -29.99 -36.95 -6.45
N PHE A 8 -29.98 -37.10 -7.79
CA PHE A 8 -29.06 -36.36 -8.66
C PHE A 8 -29.37 -34.86 -8.73
N VAL A 9 -30.66 -34.47 -8.59
CA VAL A 9 -31.09 -33.07 -8.55
C VAL A 9 -30.74 -32.40 -7.22
N LEU A 10 -30.77 -33.15 -6.11
CA LEU A 10 -30.46 -32.60 -4.78
C LEU A 10 -28.95 -32.30 -4.59
N ILE A 11 -28.07 -33.10 -5.21
CA ILE A 11 -26.61 -32.93 -5.12
C ILE A 11 -26.11 -31.74 -5.95
N PHE A 12 -26.81 -31.38 -7.03
CA PHE A 12 -26.44 -30.23 -7.86
C PHE A 12 -26.72 -28.87 -7.17
N SER A 13 -27.48 -28.88 -6.07
CA SER A 13 -27.87 -27.66 -5.35
C SER A 13 -26.81 -27.17 -4.35
N ILE A 14 -25.75 -27.95 -4.09
CA ILE A 14 -24.71 -27.62 -3.09
C ILE A 14 -23.50 -26.88 -3.73
N LEU A 15 -23.48 -26.71 -5.05
CA LEU A 15 -22.37 -26.08 -5.76
C LEU A 15 -22.48 -24.56 -5.92
N ILE A 16 -23.52 -23.93 -5.37
CA ILE A 16 -23.65 -22.46 -5.37
C ILE A 16 -23.19 -21.92 -4.01
N VAL A 17 -21.92 -22.15 -3.69
CA VAL A 17 -21.22 -21.25 -2.76
C VAL A 17 -20.87 -20.02 -3.57
N ASP A 18 -21.72 -19.00 -3.47
CA ASP A 18 -21.42 -17.66 -3.94
C ASP A 18 -20.15 -17.19 -3.21
N CYS A 19 -19.05 -17.12 -3.95
CA CYS A 19 -17.81 -16.59 -3.46
C CYS A 19 -18.00 -15.09 -3.42
N ASN A 20 -18.41 -14.58 -2.24
CA ASN A 20 -18.52 -13.16 -1.96
C ASN A 20 -17.27 -12.47 -2.52
N GLU A 21 -17.44 -11.77 -3.64
CA GLU A 21 -16.41 -10.97 -4.27
C GLU A 21 -16.18 -9.78 -3.36
N ASN A 22 -15.40 -10.02 -2.29
CA ASN A 22 -14.72 -8.96 -1.58
C ASN A 22 -14.04 -8.14 -2.66
N THR A 23 -14.55 -6.93 -2.85
CA THR A 23 -14.11 -5.94 -3.80
C THR A 23 -12.62 -5.69 -3.57
N LYS A 24 -11.78 -6.53 -4.16
CA LYS A 24 -10.36 -6.24 -4.30
C LYS A 24 -10.31 -5.04 -5.22
N PRO A 25 -9.68 -3.92 -4.82
CA PRO A 25 -9.49 -2.81 -5.73
C PRO A 25 -8.85 -3.38 -7.00
N LYS A 26 -9.41 -3.01 -8.16
CA LYS A 26 -8.86 -3.38 -9.47
C LYS A 26 -7.34 -3.26 -9.38
N GLU A 27 -6.64 -4.33 -9.74
CA GLU A 27 -5.20 -4.31 -9.94
C GLU A 27 -4.94 -3.40 -11.14
N GLN A 28 -4.99 -2.10 -10.87
CA GLN A 28 -4.82 -1.04 -11.83
C GLN A 28 -3.35 -1.12 -12.22
N TYR A 29 -3.07 -1.29 -13.51
CA TYR A 29 -1.72 -1.12 -14.03
C TYR A 29 -1.31 0.33 -13.71
N ILE A 30 -0.60 0.49 -12.60
CA ILE A 30 -0.01 1.76 -12.21
C ILE A 30 1.32 1.83 -12.96
N ASP A 31 1.38 2.73 -13.93
CA ASP A 31 2.64 3.12 -14.55
C ASP A 31 3.50 3.78 -13.47
N ASN A 32 4.51 3.05 -12.98
CA ASN A 32 5.38 3.49 -11.88
C ASN A 32 6.43 4.51 -12.32
N ASP A 33 6.26 5.11 -13.50
CA ASP A 33 7.17 6.12 -14.04
C ASP A 33 7.12 7.45 -13.28
N ARG A 34 6.07 7.67 -12.47
CA ARG A 34 5.94 8.83 -11.59
C ARG A 34 6.29 8.47 -10.14
N PRO A 35 6.95 9.38 -9.40
CA PRO A 35 7.33 9.13 -8.01
C PRO A 35 6.11 8.88 -7.11
N GLY A 36 5.06 9.69 -7.23
CA GLY A 36 3.84 9.55 -6.44
C GLY A 36 3.14 8.20 -6.62
N ASP A 37 3.09 7.70 -7.85
CA ASP A 37 2.50 6.41 -8.19
C ASP A 37 3.27 5.26 -7.53
N THR A 38 4.60 5.28 -7.67
CA THR A 38 5.50 4.34 -6.98
C THR A 38 5.32 4.35 -5.46
N ALA A 39 5.19 5.54 -4.86
CA ALA A 39 5.02 5.63 -3.42
C ALA A 39 3.65 5.12 -2.96
N THR A 40 2.59 5.36 -3.74
CA THR A 40 1.26 4.83 -3.45
C THR A 40 1.29 3.30 -3.46
N VAL A 41 1.95 2.69 -4.46
CA VAL A 41 2.13 1.23 -4.54
C VAL A 41 2.95 0.70 -3.36
N TYR A 42 4.02 1.41 -2.98
CA TYR A 42 4.84 1.05 -1.80
C TYR A 42 3.98 0.99 -0.52
N PHE A 43 3.19 2.04 -0.25
CA PHE A 43 2.41 2.13 0.98
C PHE A 43 1.20 1.21 0.98
N ASP A 44 0.57 0.98 -0.17
CA ASP A 44 -0.54 0.03 -0.30
C ASP A 44 -0.04 -1.40 -0.04
N ALA A 45 1.11 -1.77 -0.60
CA ALA A 45 1.75 -3.04 -0.31
C ALA A 45 2.09 -3.19 1.19
N LEU A 46 2.51 -2.11 1.84
CA LEU A 46 2.89 -2.11 3.25
C LEU A 46 1.68 -2.21 4.19
N TYR A 47 0.68 -1.35 4.00
CA TYR A 47 -0.42 -1.19 4.95
C TYR A 47 -1.64 -2.04 4.63
N ASN A 48 -2.05 -2.14 3.36
CA ASN A 48 -3.28 -2.83 3.00
C ASN A 48 -3.03 -4.29 2.60
N GLN A 49 -1.93 -4.56 1.88
CA GLN A 49 -1.58 -5.93 1.48
C GLN A 49 -0.73 -6.66 2.52
N HIS A 50 -0.23 -5.95 3.54
CA HIS A 50 0.69 -6.45 4.57
C HIS A 50 1.89 -7.24 4.02
N ASN A 51 2.35 -6.88 2.82
CA ASN A 51 3.38 -7.60 2.08
C ASN A 51 4.70 -6.81 2.11
N LEU A 52 5.53 -7.11 3.11
CA LEU A 52 6.82 -6.45 3.30
C LEU A 52 7.76 -6.64 2.08
N GLN A 53 7.74 -7.81 1.46
CA GLN A 53 8.60 -8.08 0.31
C GLN A 53 8.22 -7.21 -0.89
N LYS A 54 6.93 -7.17 -1.23
CA LYS A 54 6.40 -6.33 -2.31
C LYS A 54 6.69 -4.86 -2.05
N ALA A 55 6.45 -4.37 -0.83
CA ALA A 55 6.82 -3.00 -0.46
C ALA A 55 8.33 -2.76 -0.62
N SER A 56 9.18 -3.71 -0.21
CA SER A 56 10.64 -3.57 -0.33
C SER A 56 11.17 -3.49 -1.77
N ASP A 57 10.41 -3.98 -2.76
CA ASP A 57 10.78 -3.90 -4.17
C ASP A 57 10.68 -2.46 -4.73
N PHE A 58 9.91 -1.61 -4.05
CA PHE A 58 9.76 -0.17 -4.35
C PHE A 58 10.58 0.72 -3.40
N ALA A 59 11.45 0.13 -2.58
CA ALA A 59 12.33 0.85 -1.67
C ALA A 59 13.78 0.88 -2.19
N THR A 60 14.55 1.89 -1.79
CA THR A 60 16.00 1.89 -2.10
C THR A 60 16.67 0.68 -1.45
N PRO A 61 17.81 0.18 -1.99
CA PRO A 61 18.49 -0.99 -1.41
C PRO A 61 18.81 -0.85 0.08
N LYS A 62 19.08 0.39 0.53
CA LYS A 62 19.29 0.71 1.94
C LYS A 62 18.00 0.53 2.74
N LEU A 63 16.90 1.16 2.34
CA LEU A 63 15.62 1.06 3.04
C LEU A 63 15.07 -0.38 3.00
N ALA A 64 15.18 -1.08 1.86
CA ALA A 64 14.78 -2.48 1.73
C ALA A 64 15.50 -3.40 2.71
N ARG A 65 16.80 -3.17 2.97
CA ARG A 65 17.56 -3.93 3.98
C ARG A 65 17.03 -3.66 5.40
N ILE A 66 16.72 -2.41 5.72
CA ILE A 66 16.12 -2.03 7.01
C ILE A 66 14.75 -2.67 7.16
N MET A 67 13.91 -2.60 6.12
CA MET A 67 12.59 -3.26 6.11
C MET A 67 12.70 -4.74 6.47
N LYS A 68 13.61 -5.47 5.80
CA LYS A 68 13.82 -6.91 6.02
C LYS A 68 14.25 -7.26 7.45
N SER A 69 14.94 -6.38 8.18
CA SER A 69 15.33 -6.66 9.57
C SER A 69 14.16 -6.68 10.57
N TYR A 70 13.00 -6.13 10.20
CA TYR A 70 11.79 -6.14 11.05
C TYR A 70 10.89 -7.36 10.82
N GLY A 71 11.14 -8.16 9.77
CA GLY A 71 10.43 -9.40 9.48
C GLY A 71 9.03 -9.23 8.88
N THR A 72 8.20 -8.31 9.38
CA THR A 72 6.82 -8.09 8.88
C THR A 72 6.53 -6.62 8.57
N ALA A 73 5.57 -6.40 7.67
CA ALA A 73 5.08 -5.08 7.29
C ALA A 73 4.56 -4.31 8.52
N LYS A 74 3.75 -4.96 9.35
CA LYS A 74 3.18 -4.39 10.57
C LYS A 74 4.27 -3.97 11.57
N GLN A 75 5.28 -4.81 11.79
CA GLN A 75 6.37 -4.51 12.71
C GLN A 75 7.23 -3.34 12.20
N PHE A 76 7.54 -3.31 10.90
CA PHE A 76 8.25 -2.19 10.29
C PHE A 76 7.47 -0.88 10.42
N ALA A 77 6.18 -0.88 10.07
CA ALA A 77 5.33 0.30 10.16
C ALA A 77 5.18 0.81 11.60
N ARG A 78 4.97 -0.10 12.56
CA ARG A 78 4.89 0.24 13.99
C ARG A 78 6.19 0.80 14.53
N SER A 79 7.32 0.17 14.22
CA SER A 79 8.60 0.50 14.86
C SER A 79 9.35 1.64 14.18
N LEU A 80 9.30 1.75 12.85
CA LEU A 80 10.07 2.76 12.11
C LEU A 80 9.22 3.95 11.69
N ILE A 81 8.01 3.72 11.18
CA ILE A 81 7.13 4.80 10.72
C ILE A 81 6.33 5.38 11.90
N ASN A 82 6.13 4.58 12.96
CA ASN A 82 5.29 4.90 14.12
C ASN A 82 3.86 5.25 13.69
N LEU A 83 3.33 4.49 12.73
CA LEU A 83 1.99 4.70 12.18
C LEU A 83 1.37 3.33 11.87
N GLN A 84 0.19 3.07 12.43
CA GLN A 84 -0.52 1.79 12.35
C GLN A 84 -1.95 2.03 11.90
N TYR A 85 -2.43 1.13 11.05
CA TYR A 85 -3.80 1.10 10.54
C TYR A 85 -4.27 -0.35 10.46
N ASP A 86 -5.57 -0.53 10.62
CA ASP A 86 -6.28 -1.75 10.25
C ASP A 86 -6.52 -1.75 8.74
N GLU A 87 -6.99 -0.61 8.21
CA GLU A 87 -7.13 -0.30 6.79
C GLU A 87 -6.84 1.20 6.58
N VAL A 88 -6.24 1.57 5.43
CA VAL A 88 -5.87 2.97 5.14
C VAL A 88 -6.06 3.34 3.68
N VAL A 89 -6.60 4.53 3.47
CA VAL A 89 -6.63 5.21 2.18
C VAL A 89 -5.38 6.08 2.07
N ILE A 90 -4.66 5.95 0.96
CA ILE A 90 -3.38 6.61 0.70
C ILE A 90 -3.59 7.56 -0.47
N GLU A 91 -3.41 8.86 -0.22
CA GLU A 91 -3.63 9.89 -1.24
C GLU A 91 -2.40 10.79 -1.36
N ILE A 92 -2.02 11.10 -2.59
CA ILE A 92 -0.98 12.11 -2.83
C ILE A 92 -1.62 13.48 -2.60
N ASP A 93 -1.01 14.28 -1.73
CA ASP A 93 -1.40 15.68 -1.60
C ASP A 93 -0.99 16.42 -2.88
N MET A 94 -1.96 16.76 -3.72
CA MET A 94 -1.73 17.47 -5.00
C MET A 94 -1.67 18.99 -4.84
N SER A 95 -1.63 19.52 -3.62
CA SER A 95 -1.40 20.95 -3.42
C SER A 95 -0.08 21.38 -4.11
N ASN A 96 -0.07 22.59 -4.68
CA ASN A 96 0.90 23.05 -5.70
C ASN A 96 2.41 22.86 -5.38
N SER A 97 2.78 22.56 -4.14
CA SER A 97 4.17 22.29 -3.71
C SER A 97 4.66 20.87 -4.03
N SER A 98 3.84 19.83 -3.90
CA SER A 98 4.29 18.43 -3.98
C SER A 98 4.72 17.98 -5.38
N LEU A 99 4.09 18.53 -6.42
CA LEU A 99 4.39 18.21 -7.82
C LEU A 99 5.61 18.98 -8.36
N ARG A 100 6.06 20.04 -7.66
CA ARG A 100 7.19 20.90 -8.07
C ARG A 100 8.56 20.44 -7.54
N GLU A 101 8.61 19.48 -6.63
CA GLU A 101 9.86 19.09 -5.94
C GLU A 101 10.59 17.91 -6.61
N GLN A 102 10.41 17.73 -7.92
CA GLN A 102 11.22 16.79 -8.70
C GLN A 102 12.45 17.51 -9.26
N TYR A 103 13.63 17.14 -8.79
CA TYR A 103 14.91 17.68 -9.25
C TYR A 103 15.81 16.55 -9.70
N GLY A 104 15.93 16.37 -11.02
CA GLY A 104 16.76 15.33 -11.62
C GLY A 104 16.37 13.93 -11.16
N ASN A 105 17.19 13.34 -10.28
CA ASN A 105 16.99 11.99 -9.75
C ASN A 105 16.37 11.97 -8.34
N GLN A 106 15.89 13.10 -7.84
CA GLN A 106 15.28 13.19 -6.52
C GLN A 106 13.88 13.76 -6.64
N ALA A 107 12.96 13.26 -5.82
CA ALA A 107 11.63 13.82 -5.68
C ALA A 107 11.25 13.81 -4.21
N LYS A 108 10.48 14.81 -3.80
CA LYS A 108 9.80 14.82 -2.51
C LYS A 108 8.31 14.94 -2.75
N ILE A 109 7.54 14.06 -2.13
CA ILE A 109 6.09 14.01 -2.26
C ILE A 109 5.46 14.04 -0.88
N ASN A 110 4.28 14.63 -0.76
CA ASN A 110 3.48 14.59 0.45
C ASN A 110 2.33 13.60 0.25
N ILE A 111 2.10 12.76 1.25
CA ILE A 111 1.06 11.74 1.24
C ILE A 111 0.19 11.91 2.48
N VAL A 112 -1.11 11.81 2.27
CA VAL A 112 -2.14 11.77 3.32
C VAL A 112 -2.53 10.31 3.53
N PHE A 113 -2.54 9.90 4.79
CA PHE A 113 -3.02 8.61 5.25
C PHE A 113 -4.30 8.85 6.04
N THR A 114 -5.41 8.28 5.60
CA THR A 114 -6.69 8.33 6.31
C THR A 114 -7.21 6.93 6.51
N GLY A 115 -7.37 6.53 7.78
CA GLY A 115 -7.78 5.17 8.10
C GLY A 115 -8.26 5.02 9.53
N TYR A 116 -8.38 3.76 9.95
CA TYR A 116 -8.76 3.41 11.32
C TYR A 116 -7.70 2.54 11.97
N PHE A 117 -7.55 2.67 13.28
CA PHE A 117 -6.77 1.75 14.09
C PHE A 117 -7.50 1.52 15.41
N ASN A 118 -7.84 0.27 15.71
CA ASN A 118 -8.62 -0.13 16.89
C ASN A 118 -9.95 0.67 17.00
N GLY A 119 -10.62 0.90 15.87
CA GLY A 119 -11.89 1.63 15.81
C GLY A 119 -11.77 3.15 15.93
N LYS A 120 -10.57 3.71 16.10
CA LYS A 120 -10.33 5.15 16.10
C LYS A 120 -9.87 5.62 14.72
N LYS A 121 -10.51 6.66 14.19
CA LYS A 121 -10.03 7.33 12.96
C LYS A 121 -8.68 8.00 13.23
N ILE A 122 -7.72 7.78 12.32
CA ILE A 122 -6.41 8.41 12.31
C ILE A 122 -6.22 9.04 10.93
N ASP A 123 -5.85 10.33 10.94
CA ASP A 123 -5.42 11.08 9.77
C ASP A 123 -3.97 11.51 10.01
N ASP A 124 -3.07 11.25 9.08
CA ASP A 124 -1.63 11.53 9.22
C ASP A 124 -1.02 11.97 7.88
N PHE A 125 -0.04 12.87 7.94
CA PHE A 125 0.67 13.39 6.76
C PHE A 125 2.15 12.97 6.82
N ARG A 126 2.70 12.52 5.70
CA ARG A 126 4.13 12.20 5.57
C ARG A 126 4.74 12.84 4.33
N SER A 127 5.97 13.32 4.48
CA SER A 127 6.82 13.65 3.34
C SER A 127 7.70 12.45 3.01
N ILE A 128 7.73 12.07 1.73
CA ILE A 128 8.49 10.92 1.25
C ILE A 128 9.60 11.41 0.34
N GLU A 129 10.84 11.12 0.72
CA GLU A 129 12.00 11.33 -0.16
C GLU A 129 12.14 10.13 -1.09
N MET A 130 12.26 10.42 -2.38
CA MET A 130 12.36 9.44 -3.43
C MET A 130 13.62 9.62 -4.25
N LEU A 131 14.18 8.50 -4.71
CA LEU A 131 15.37 8.48 -5.55
C LEU A 131 15.10 7.71 -6.85
N LYS A 132 15.55 8.29 -7.97
CA LYS A 132 15.54 7.65 -9.28
C LYS A 132 16.83 6.89 -9.48
N ILE A 133 16.75 5.56 -9.54
CA ILE A 133 17.89 4.67 -9.75
C ILE A 133 17.67 3.93 -11.06
N LYS A 134 18.58 4.13 -12.03
CA LYS A 134 18.52 3.50 -13.36
C LYS A 134 17.14 3.67 -14.04
N GLY A 135 16.57 4.87 -13.95
CA GLY A 135 15.31 5.21 -14.59
C GLY A 135 14.04 4.88 -13.77
N LYS A 136 14.16 4.17 -12.65
CA LYS A 136 13.01 3.81 -11.80
C LYS A 136 13.01 4.55 -10.48
N TRP A 137 11.83 4.91 -9.99
CA TRP A 137 11.67 5.57 -8.69
C TRP A 137 11.65 4.56 -7.54
N TYR A 138 12.17 4.98 -6.39
CA TYR A 138 12.19 4.20 -5.16
C TYR A 138 11.98 5.11 -3.96
N VAL A 139 11.27 4.61 -2.95
CA VAL A 139 11.16 5.25 -1.63
C VAL A 139 12.49 5.13 -0.90
N ASP A 140 13.08 6.27 -0.52
CA ASP A 140 14.35 6.30 0.23
C ASP A 140 14.13 6.60 1.72
N LYS A 141 13.31 7.60 2.03
CA LYS A 141 12.99 7.98 3.42
C LYS A 141 11.55 8.41 3.59
N ILE A 142 11.05 8.16 4.80
CA ILE A 142 9.71 8.50 5.25
C ILE A 142 9.88 9.47 6.41
N ILE A 143 9.43 10.72 6.22
CA ILE A 143 9.60 11.80 7.19
C ILE A 143 8.25 12.06 7.86
N ALA A 144 8.23 12.04 9.18
CA ALA A 144 7.06 12.40 9.97
C ALA A 144 6.74 13.89 9.79
N ASP A 145 5.46 14.18 9.57
CA ASP A 145 4.87 15.52 9.55
C ASP A 145 5.60 16.57 8.68
N PRO A 146 5.12 16.85 7.45
CA PRO A 146 5.69 17.90 6.59
C PRO A 146 5.62 19.32 7.19
N TYR A 147 4.73 19.52 8.18
CA TYR A 147 4.32 20.83 8.69
C TYR A 147 4.61 21.02 10.20
N GLY A 148 5.05 19.96 10.86
CA GLY A 148 5.50 19.94 12.25
C GLY A 148 6.78 20.74 12.39
N ARG A 149 6.68 21.89 13.05
CA ARG A 149 7.83 22.70 13.48
C ARG A 149 8.43 22.16 14.77
#